data_AF-A0A0M0JEU9-F1
#
_entry.id   AF-A0A0M0JEU9-F1
#
_cell.length_a   1.000
_cell.length_b   1.000
_cell.length_c   1.000
_cell.angle_alpha   90.00
_cell.angle_beta   90.00
_cell.angle_gamma   90.00
#
_symmetry.space_group_name_H-M   'P 1'
#
loop_
_entity.id
_entity.type
_entity.pdbx_description
1 polymer ?
#
loop_
_entity_poly.entity_id
_entity_poly.type
_entity_poly.pdbx_seq_one_letter_code
_entity_poly.pdbx_strand_id
1 'polypeptide(L)'
;MQRLVLSGYNTLLLDTDVILFHDPYPFFKGLLANYSAFVLGDSSAGFAAVNGGIYYLQNAHVNGPVVHIFSEFERRIRATLGAVDDTTLKEGVQ
;
A
#
# COMPACT_ATOMS: atom_id res chain seq x y z
N MET A 1 -5.69 2.23 -6.83
CA MET A 1 -5.31 0.84 -6.51
C MET A 1 -6.48 0.01 -5.99
N GLN A 2 -7.25 0.47 -5.00
CA GLN A 2 -8.37 -0.26 -4.38
C GLN A 2 -9.36 -0.91 -5.36
N ARG A 3 -9.80 -0.18 -6.39
CA ARG A 3 -10.72 -0.73 -7.41
C ARG A 3 -10.16 -1.96 -8.13
N LEU A 4 -8.85 -1.99 -8.41
CA LEU A 4 -8.19 -3.12 -9.07
C LEU A 4 -8.14 -4.33 -8.13
N VAL A 5 -7.74 -4.10 -6.88
CA VAL A 5 -7.69 -5.15 -5.85
C VAL A 5 -9.08 -5.73 -5.57
N LEU A 6 -10.11 -4.88 -5.46
CA LEU A 6 -11.51 -5.30 -5.29
C LEU A 6 -12.04 -6.09 -6.49
N SER A 7 -11.50 -5.82 -7.69
CA SER A 7 -11.85 -6.55 -8.91
C SER A 7 -11.04 -7.85 -9.08
N GLY A 8 -10.22 -8.22 -8.10
CA GLY A 8 -9.44 -9.46 -8.09
C GLY A 8 -8.11 -9.40 -8.84
N TYR A 9 -7.63 -8.20 -9.21
CA TYR A 9 -6.33 -8.06 -9.86
C TYR A 9 -5.21 -7.98 -8.83
N ASN A 10 -4.16 -8.78 -9.06
CA ASN A 10 -2.87 -8.61 -8.40
C ASN A 10 -2.20 -7.35 -8.95
N THR A 11 -1.71 -6.46 -8.08
CA THR A 11 -1.18 -5.15 -8.50
C THR A 11 0.24 -4.94 -8.01
N LEU A 12 1.11 -4.50 -8.91
CA LEU A 12 2.42 -3.92 -8.59
C LEU A 12 2.32 -2.41 -8.71
N LEU A 13 2.56 -1.70 -7.61
CA LEU A 13 2.76 -0.25 -7.58
C LEU A 13 4.25 0.04 -7.47
N LEU A 14 4.68 1.00 -8.27
CA LEU A 14 6.02 1.58 -8.29
C LEU A 14 5.87 3.09 -8.30
N ASP A 15 6.67 3.78 -7.49
CA ASP A 15 6.85 5.21 -7.63
C ASP A 15 7.53 5.57 -8.96
N THR A 16 7.37 6.81 -9.39
CA THR A 16 7.87 7.29 -10.68
C THR A 16 9.40 7.37 -10.76
N ASP A 17 10.07 7.33 -9.61
CA ASP A 17 11.52 7.33 -9.46
C ASP A 17 12.11 5.92 -9.32
N VAL A 18 11.31 4.87 -9.52
CA VAL A 18 11.75 3.48 -9.51
C VAL A 18 12.13 3.01 -10.91
N ILE A 19 13.28 2.33 -11.00
CA ILE A 19 13.71 1.62 -12.21
C ILE A 19 13.80 0.12 -11.89
N LEU A 20 13.19 -0.71 -12.74
CA LEU A 20 13.32 -2.16 -12.66
C LEU A 20 14.43 -2.64 -13.61
N PHE A 21 15.45 -3.30 -13.06
CA PHE A 21 16.51 -3.91 -13.86
C PHE A 21 16.15 -5.31 -14.37
N HIS A 22 15.21 -5.98 -13.69
CA HIS A 22 14.77 -7.34 -13.98
C HIS A 22 13.27 -7.47 -13.76
N ASP A 23 12.67 -8.49 -14.39
CA ASP A 23 11.30 -8.90 -14.09
C ASP A 23 11.22 -9.40 -12.63
N PRO A 24 10.40 -8.77 -11.76
CA PRO A 24 10.29 -9.18 -10.36
C PRO A 24 9.31 -10.35 -10.15
N TYR A 25 8.45 -10.69 -11.14
CA TYR A 25 7.41 -11.70 -10.97
C TYR A 25 7.91 -13.11 -10.63
N PRO A 26 9.07 -13.60 -11.15
CA PRO A 26 9.63 -14.88 -10.74
C PRO A 26 9.86 -14.99 -9.22
N PHE A 27 10.21 -13.90 -8.55
CA PHE A 27 10.38 -13.89 -7.09
C PHE A 27 9.02 -13.93 -6.37
N PHE A 28 8.08 -13.08 -6.80
CA PHE A 28 6.75 -12.99 -6.19
C PHE A 28 5.94 -14.28 -6.35
N LYS A 29 6.01 -14.90 -7.53
CA LYS A 29 5.27 -16.12 -7.89
C LYS A 29 6.02 -17.41 -7.59
N GLY A 30 7.31 -17.33 -7.30
CA GLY A 30 8.13 -18.45 -6.86
C GLY A 30 8.24 -18.50 -5.34
N LEU A 31 9.41 -18.10 -4.83
CA LEU A 31 9.78 -18.18 -3.42
C LEU A 31 8.72 -17.58 -2.47
N LEU A 32 8.03 -16.55 -2.93
CA LEU A 32 7.13 -15.78 -2.11
C LEU A 32 5.64 -16.02 -2.40
N ALA A 33 5.28 -17.06 -3.16
CA ALA A 33 3.90 -17.29 -3.64
C ALA A 33 2.82 -17.31 -2.54
N ASN A 34 3.19 -17.70 -1.31
CA ASN A 34 2.26 -17.84 -0.18
C ASN A 34 2.00 -16.53 0.59
N TYR A 35 2.74 -15.45 0.29
CA TYR A 35 2.52 -14.15 0.90
C TYR A 35 1.51 -13.34 0.08
N SER A 36 0.73 -12.49 0.72
CA SER A 36 -0.33 -11.71 0.04
C SER A 36 0.07 -10.26 -0.24
N ALA A 37 1.04 -9.73 0.49
CA ALA A 37 1.52 -8.36 0.36
C ALA A 37 3.04 -8.30 0.52
N PHE A 38 3.68 -7.49 -0.31
CA PHE A 38 5.11 -7.24 -0.30
C PHE A 38 5.37 -5.75 -0.22
N VAL A 39 6.24 -5.41 0.72
CA VAL A 39 6.74 -4.06 0.96
C VAL A 39 8.22 -4.17 1.21
N LEU A 40 8.95 -3.10 0.90
CA LEU A 40 10.35 -3.00 1.29
C LEU A 40 10.44 -2.33 2.66
N GLY A 41 11.39 -2.77 3.49
CA GLY A 41 11.73 -2.04 4.70
C GLY A 41 12.36 -0.70 4.35
N ASP A 42 11.99 0.36 5.08
CA ASP A 42 12.58 1.68 4.89
C ASP A 42 13.63 1.93 5.98
N SER A 43 14.90 1.97 5.57
CA SER A 43 16.02 2.24 6.48
C SER A 43 16.23 3.72 6.79
N SER A 44 15.54 4.62 6.07
CA SER A 44 15.62 6.07 6.29
C SER A 44 14.62 6.55 7.36
N ALA A 45 13.63 5.73 7.66
CA ALA A 45 12.62 5.98 8.68
C ALA A 45 12.88 5.15 9.94
N GLY A 46 12.20 5.50 11.03
CA GLY A 46 12.40 4.89 12.34
C GLY A 46 11.90 3.44 12.46
N PHE A 47 11.51 3.03 13.67
CA PHE A 47 11.10 1.66 13.93
C PHE A 47 9.91 1.19 13.07
N ALA A 48 10.03 0.00 12.48
CA ALA A 48 9.00 -0.68 11.67
C ALA A 48 8.52 0.13 10.44
N ALA A 49 9.38 0.96 9.86
CA ALA A 49 9.05 1.72 8.68
C ALA A 49 9.09 0.86 7.41
N VAL A 50 8.07 1.06 6.56
CA VAL A 50 7.93 0.42 5.26
C VAL A 50 8.03 1.50 4.18
N ASN A 51 8.70 1.18 3.08
CA ASN A 51 8.84 2.12 1.97
C ASN A 51 7.51 2.23 1.21
N GLY A 52 7.10 3.47 0.95
CA GLY A 52 5.87 3.84 0.24
C GLY A 52 5.87 3.50 -1.25
N GLY A 53 7.06 3.40 -1.86
CA GLY A 53 7.21 3.44 -3.30
C GLY A 53 7.19 2.12 -4.03
N ILE A 54 7.18 0.99 -3.32
CA ILE A 54 7.04 -0.34 -3.94
C ILE A 54 6.08 -1.19 -3.12
N TYR A 55 4.96 -1.57 -3.74
CA TYR A 55 3.97 -2.47 -3.18
C TYR A 55 3.56 -3.52 -4.20
N TYR A 56 3.76 -4.80 -3.88
CA TYR A 56 3.13 -5.87 -4.65
C TYR A 56 2.05 -6.55 -3.83
N LEU A 57 0.85 -6.66 -4.42
CA LEU A 57 -0.30 -7.31 -3.81
C LEU A 57 -0.68 -8.52 -4.65
N GLN A 58 -0.79 -9.68 -4.01
CA GLN A 58 -1.20 -10.91 -4.69
C GLN A 58 -2.24 -11.71 -3.92
N ASN A 59 -2.90 -12.61 -4.64
CA ASN A 59 -4.06 -13.36 -4.14
C ASN A 59 -5.22 -12.40 -3.82
N ALA A 60 -5.42 -11.42 -4.71
CA ALA A 60 -6.49 -10.45 -4.59
C ALA A 60 -7.85 -11.15 -4.81
N HIS A 61 -8.64 -11.20 -3.74
CA HIS A 61 -10.01 -11.70 -3.74
C HIS A 61 -10.85 -10.77 -2.88
N VAL A 62 -12.13 -10.59 -3.21
CA VAL A 62 -13.03 -9.64 -2.51
C VAL A 62 -13.08 -9.86 -1.00
N ASN A 63 -12.97 -11.11 -0.56
CA ASN A 63 -12.95 -11.50 0.86
C ASN A 63 -11.54 -11.92 1.35
N GLY A 64 -10.51 -11.62 0.57
CA GLY A 64 -9.13 -12.00 0.83
C GLY A 64 -8.40 -11.04 1.77
N PRO A 65 -7.25 -11.47 2.33
CA PRO A 65 -6.49 -10.68 3.29
C PRO A 65 -6.01 -9.34 2.71
N VAL A 66 -5.66 -9.29 1.42
CA VAL A 66 -5.22 -8.07 0.74
C VAL A 66 -6.30 -6.99 0.77
N VAL A 67 -7.53 -7.34 0.41
CA VAL A 67 -8.65 -6.39 0.40
C VAL A 67 -8.90 -5.86 1.80
N HIS A 68 -8.80 -6.72 2.82
CA HIS A 68 -8.98 -6.31 4.21
C HIS A 68 -7.91 -5.30 4.65
N ILE A 69 -6.63 -5.60 4.40
CA ILE A 69 -5.51 -4.70 4.74
C ILE A 69 -5.68 -3.34 4.06
N PHE A 70 -5.99 -3.33 2.76
CA PHE A 70 -6.13 -2.08 2.01
C PHE A 70 -7.35 -1.27 2.43
N SER A 71 -8.47 -1.94 2.70
CA SER A 71 -9.68 -1.27 3.18
C SER A 71 -9.44 -0.60 4.53
N GLU A 72 -8.72 -1.26 5.44
CA GLU A 72 -8.37 -0.71 6.74
C GLU A 72 -7.35 0.42 6.64
N PHE A 73 -6.32 0.27 5.78
CA PHE A 73 -5.36 1.33 5.49
C PHE A 73 -6.07 2.59 5.00
N GLU A 74 -6.92 2.47 3.98
CA GLU A 74 -7.65 3.64 3.47
C GLU A 74 -8.63 4.23 4.47
N ARG A 75 -9.31 3.39 5.27
CA ARG A 75 -10.19 3.87 6.33
C ARG A 75 -9.42 4.72 7.33
N ARG A 76 -8.21 4.30 7.72
CA ARG A 76 -7.33 5.05 8.62
C ARG A 76 -6.81 6.33 7.97
N ILE A 77 -6.33 6.27 6.73
CA ILE A 77 -5.87 7.46 6.00
C ILE A 77 -6.99 8.48 5.85
N ARG A 78 -8.21 8.06 5.47
CA ARG A 78 -9.38 8.96 5.41
C ARG A 78 -9.70 9.57 6.77
N ALA A 79 -9.65 8.80 7.85
CA ALA A 79 -9.86 9.32 9.20
C ALA A 79 -8.79 10.34 9.60
N THR A 80 -7.52 10.07 9.28
CA THR A 80 -6.40 10.99 9.55
C THR A 80 -6.52 12.27 8.72
N LEU A 81 -6.75 12.16 7.42
CA LEU A 81 -6.89 13.32 6.53
C LEU A 81 -8.15 14.14 6.83
N GLY A 82 -9.27 13.48 7.17
CA GLY A 82 -10.48 14.16 7.60
C GLY A 82 -10.34 14.85 8.96
N ALA A 83 -9.55 14.29 9.88
CA ALA A 83 -9.22 14.93 11.15
C ALA A 83 -8.29 16.15 10.96
N VAL A 84 -7.42 16.13 9.94
CA VAL A 84 -6.58 17.27 9.56
C VAL A 84 -7.44 18.43 9.02
N ASP A 85 -8.53 18.14 8.29
CA ASP A 85 -9.43 19.18 7.76
C ASP A 85 -10.12 19.98 8.89
N ASP A 86 -10.57 19.29 9.95
CA ASP A 86 -11.22 19.91 11.12
C ASP A 86 -10.26 20.69 12.03
N THR A 87 -8.95 20.40 11.98
CA THR A 87 -7.93 21.12 12.77
C THR A 87 -7.38 22.34 12.02
N THR A 88 -7.24 22.25 10.70
CA THR A 88 -6.71 23.37 9.87
C THR A 88 -7.69 24.55 9.80
N LEU A 89 -9.02 24.30 9.90
CA LEU A 89 -10.03 25.35 9.96
C LEU A 89 -10.06 26.14 11.29
N LYS A 90 -9.48 25.59 12.37
CA LYS A 90 -9.45 26.27 13.68
C LYS A 90 -8.25 27.20 13.86
N GLU A 91 -7.22 27.07 13.03
CA GLU A 91 -6.01 27.91 13.10
C GLU A 91 -6.01 29.04 12.06
N GLY A 92 -6.94 29.04 11.10
CA GLY A 92 -7.07 30.07 10.05
C GLY A 92 -8.05 31.21 10.35
N VAL A 93 -8.60 31.28 11.56
CA VAL A 93 -9.47 32.39 12.02
C VAL A 93 -8.91 32.94 13.33
N GLN A 94 -7.87 33.78 13.21
CA GLN A 94 -7.56 34.84 14.17
C GLN A 94 -7.31 36.13 13.39
#